data_AF-A0A1B6G8E2-F1
#
_entry.id   AF-A0A1B6G8E2-F1
#
_cell.length_a   1.000
_cell.length_b   1.000
_cell.length_c   1.000
_cell.angle_alpha   90.00
_cell.angle_beta   90.00
_cell.angle_gamma   90.00
#
_symmetry.space_group_name_H-M   'P 1'
#
loop_
_entity.id
_entity.type
_entity.pdbx_description
1 polymer ?
#
loop_
_entity_poly.entity_id
_entity_poly.type
_entity_poly.pdbx_seq_one_letter_code
_entity_poly.pdbx_strand_id
1 'polypeptide(L)'
;PASIAALQEAAAKNNRNAYENFVQSTMDAVRNCTLRGRFELVKGKDPVPLSEVEPASEIVKRFVTGAMSFGSISLEAHQALAVAMNRVGGKSNTGEGGEDEDRYLDAARRSAIKQVA
;
A
#
# COMPACT_ATOMS: atom_id res chain seq x y z
N PRO A 1 -12.34 -3.63 14.36
CA PRO A 1 -13.44 -3.05 13.54
C PRO A 1 -13.30 -1.54 13.29
N ALA A 2 -13.15 -0.73 14.35
CA ALA A 2 -13.07 0.73 14.22
C ALA A 2 -11.92 1.23 13.32
N SER A 3 -10.70 0.68 13.48
CA SER A 3 -9.55 1.04 12.64
C SER A 3 -9.78 0.76 11.15
N ILE A 4 -10.45 -0.36 10.83
CA ILE A 4 -10.77 -0.72 9.45
C ILE A 4 -11.76 0.28 8.85
N ALA A 5 -12.83 0.60 9.59
CA ALA A 5 -13.82 1.59 9.15
C ALA A 5 -13.20 2.98 8.94
N ALA A 6 -12.31 3.41 9.85
CA ALA A 6 -11.59 4.67 9.73
C ALA A 6 -10.68 4.71 8.48
N LEU A 7 -9.98 3.61 8.19
CA LEU A 7 -9.15 3.49 6.98
C LEU A 7 -9.99 3.52 5.70
N GLN A 8 -11.12 2.82 5.68
CA GLN A 8 -12.05 2.82 4.55
C GLN A 8 -12.61 4.22 4.28
N GLU A 9 -13.02 4.95 5.32
CA GLU A 9 -13.49 6.32 5.19
C GLU A 9 -12.38 7.26 4.70
N ALA A 10 -11.18 7.14 5.25
CA ALA A 10 -10.02 7.92 4.84
C ALA A 10 -9.73 7.75 3.34
N ALA A 11 -9.70 6.51 2.86
CA ALA A 11 -9.42 6.20 1.46
C ALA A 11 -10.56 6.64 0.52
N ALA A 12 -11.81 6.44 0.91
CA ALA A 12 -12.96 6.74 0.04
C ALA A 12 -13.28 8.24 -0.04
N LYS A 13 -13.11 8.98 1.06
CA LYS A 13 -13.50 10.40 1.16
C LYS A 13 -12.31 11.36 1.20
N ASN A 14 -11.08 10.86 1.11
CA ASN A 14 -9.86 11.64 1.37
C ASN A 14 -9.90 12.38 2.73
N ASN A 15 -10.46 11.71 3.74
CA ASN A 15 -10.69 12.30 5.06
C ASN A 15 -9.46 12.15 5.97
N ARG A 16 -8.77 13.26 6.23
CA ARG A 16 -7.56 13.30 7.05
C ARG A 16 -7.79 12.89 8.51
N ASN A 17 -8.89 13.35 9.11
CA ASN A 17 -9.22 13.02 10.50
C ASN A 17 -9.49 11.52 10.66
N ALA A 18 -10.16 10.90 9.68
CA ALA A 18 -10.36 9.45 9.67
C ALA A 18 -9.02 8.69 9.56
N TYR A 19 -8.08 9.19 8.76
CA TYR A 19 -6.73 8.61 8.68
C TYR A 19 -5.97 8.72 10.01
N GLU A 20 -6.07 9.85 10.71
CA GLU A 20 -5.44 10.05 12.02
C GLU A 20 -6.01 9.10 13.08
N ASN A 21 -7.32 8.87 13.08
CA ASN A 21 -7.97 7.88 13.93
C ASN A 21 -7.47 6.44 13.64
N PHE A 22 -7.29 6.11 12.36
CA PHE A 22 -6.70 4.84 11.93
C PHE A 22 -5.25 4.70 12.44
N VAL A 23 -4.42 5.73 12.27
CA VAL A 23 -3.02 5.73 12.72
C VAL A 23 -2.94 5.53 14.23
N GLN A 24 -3.69 6.30 15.01
CA GLN A 24 -3.64 6.22 16.48
C GLN A 24 -3.97 4.80 16.96
N SER A 25 -5.13 4.28 16.57
CA SER A 25 -5.58 2.94 16.99
C SER A 25 -4.64 1.82 16.53
N THR A 26 -4.05 1.95 15.34
CA THR A 26 -3.07 0.97 14.84
C THR A 26 -1.75 1.05 15.60
N MET A 27 -1.27 2.25 15.93
CA MET A 27 -0.02 2.42 16.68
C MET A 27 -0.12 1.90 18.12
N ASP A 28 -1.29 2.02 18.75
CA ASP A 28 -1.56 1.40 20.06
C ASP A 28 -1.44 -0.13 19.99
N ALA A 29 -2.05 -0.76 18.97
CA ALA A 29 -1.94 -2.20 18.76
C ALA A 29 -0.49 -2.64 18.46
N VAL A 30 0.23 -1.88 17.63
CA VAL A 30 1.63 -2.15 17.26
C VAL A 30 2.53 -2.17 18.50
N ARG A 31 2.40 -1.20 19.40
CA ARG A 31 3.17 -1.12 20.66
C ARG A 31 2.96 -2.35 21.53
N ASN A 32 1.74 -2.87 21.58
CA ASN A 32 1.40 -3.99 22.46
C ASN A 32 1.78 -5.35 21.86
N CYS A 33 1.70 -5.49 20.53
CA CYS A 33 1.70 -6.81 19.89
C CYS A 33 2.92 -7.10 18.99
N THR A 34 3.78 -6.12 18.70
CA THR A 34 4.87 -6.31 17.72
C THR A 34 6.23 -5.87 18.26
N LEU A 35 7.30 -6.50 17.78
CA LEU A 35 8.67 -6.11 18.11
C LEU A 35 8.97 -4.66 17.73
N ARG A 36 8.54 -4.23 16.54
CA ARG A 36 8.76 -2.84 16.08
C ARG A 36 8.07 -1.79 16.97
N GLY A 37 7.02 -2.17 17.69
CA GLY A 37 6.34 -1.31 18.64
C GLY A 37 7.10 -1.09 19.95
N ARG A 38 8.19 -1.82 20.19
CA ARG A 38 9.08 -1.67 21.35
C ARG A 38 10.27 -0.76 21.08
N PHE A 39 10.44 -0.30 19.84
CA PHE A 39 11.50 0.63 19.47
C PHE A 39 10.98 2.06 19.39
N GLU A 40 11.86 3.00 19.73
CA GLU A 40 11.68 4.42 19.47
C GLU A 40 12.74 4.90 18.47
N LEU A 41 12.34 5.81 17.58
CA LEU A 41 13.27 6.45 16.67
C LEU A 41 14.02 7.55 17.43
N VAL A 42 15.35 7.43 17.51
CA VAL A 42 16.21 8.50 18.02
C VAL A 42 16.23 9.63 17.00
N LYS A 43 15.65 10.78 17.37
CA LYS A 43 15.58 11.96 16.49
C LYS A 43 16.95 12.65 16.42
N GLY A 44 17.30 13.15 15.23
CA GLY A 44 18.43 14.06 15.05
C GLY A 44 18.21 15.41 15.76
N LYS A 45 19.28 16.18 15.93
CA LYS A 45 19.23 17.50 16.60
C LYS A 45 18.55 18.56 15.72
N ASP A 46 18.76 18.49 14.41
CA ASP A 46 18.31 19.52 13.47
C ASP A 46 17.26 18.94 12.51
N PRO A 47 15.99 19.38 12.58
CA PRO A 47 14.96 18.95 11.65
C PRO A 47 15.19 19.59 10.28
N VAL A 48 14.96 18.80 9.22
CA VAL A 48 15.02 19.30 7.84
C VAL A 48 13.65 19.80 7.38
N PRO A 49 13.59 20.87 6.55
CA PRO A 49 12.36 21.28 5.89
C PRO A 49 11.74 20.16 5.05
N LEU A 50 10.41 20.05 5.04
CA LEU A 50 9.71 19.02 4.25
C LEU A 50 9.99 19.15 2.74
N SER A 51 10.28 20.36 2.26
CA SER A 51 10.67 20.61 0.87
C SER A 51 12.00 19.98 0.46
N GLU A 52 12.86 19.65 1.43
CA GLU A 52 14.12 18.93 1.20
C GLU A 52 13.94 17.41 1.26
N VAL A 53 12.79 16.94 1.76
CA VAL A 53 12.46 15.51 1.75
C VAL A 53 12.04 15.10 0.35
N GLU A 54 12.42 13.90 -0.03
CA GLU A 54 12.00 13.29 -1.29
C GLU A 54 10.47 13.36 -1.46
N PRO A 55 9.97 13.79 -2.64
CA PRO A 55 8.53 13.95 -2.85
C PRO A 55 7.80 12.62 -2.79
N ALA A 56 6.54 12.66 -2.34
CA ALA A 56 5.70 11.47 -2.21
C ALA A 56 5.61 10.66 -3.52
N SER A 57 5.62 11.32 -4.68
CA SER A 57 5.60 10.69 -6.01
C SER A 57 6.82 9.80 -6.29
N GLU A 58 7.96 10.05 -5.67
CA GLU A 58 9.15 9.20 -5.78
C GLU A 58 9.17 8.13 -4.69
N ILE A 59 8.69 8.44 -3.48
CA ILE A 59 8.56 7.48 -2.38
C ILE A 59 7.64 6.31 -2.78
N VAL A 60 6.48 6.59 -3.37
CA VAL A 60 5.49 5.55 -3.74
C VAL A 60 6.01 4.54 -4.77
N LYS A 61 7.04 4.88 -5.56
CA LYS A 61 7.67 3.94 -6.50
C LYS A 61 8.35 2.76 -5.81
N ARG A 62 8.70 2.92 -4.52
CA ARG A 62 9.26 1.85 -3.69
C ARG A 62 8.17 0.92 -3.15
N PHE A 63 6.90 1.28 -3.27
CA PHE A 63 5.80 0.46 -2.76
C PHE A 63 5.42 -0.61 -3.77
N VAL A 64 5.16 -1.80 -3.23
CA VAL A 64 4.73 -2.97 -3.98
C VAL A 64 3.52 -3.55 -3.28
N THR A 65 2.43 -3.83 -4.00
CA THR A 65 1.34 -4.59 -3.42
C THR A 65 1.77 -6.05 -3.28
N GLY A 66 1.46 -6.66 -2.13
CA GLY A 66 1.78 -8.06 -1.89
C GLY A 66 1.23 -8.99 -2.98
N ALA A 67 1.86 -10.16 -3.11
CA ALA A 67 1.43 -11.19 -4.05
C ALA A 67 0.13 -11.82 -3.55
N MET A 68 -0.98 -11.50 -4.21
CA MET A 68 -2.30 -12.06 -3.91
C MET A 68 -2.79 -12.78 -5.15
N SER A 69 -3.02 -14.08 -5.01
CA SER A 69 -3.29 -14.97 -6.13
C SER A 69 -4.60 -14.65 -6.84
N PHE A 70 -4.56 -14.66 -8.17
CA PHE A 70 -5.78 -14.76 -8.98
C PHE A 70 -6.51 -16.06 -8.63
N GLY A 71 -7.77 -15.96 -8.19
CA GLY A 71 -8.54 -17.08 -7.63
C GLY A 71 -8.67 -17.06 -6.10
N SER A 72 -7.74 -16.42 -5.38
CA SER A 72 -7.91 -16.09 -3.95
C SER A 72 -8.61 -14.75 -3.74
N ILE A 73 -8.46 -13.84 -4.70
CA ILE A 73 -9.22 -12.58 -4.79
C ILE A 73 -9.91 -12.49 -6.16
N SER A 74 -10.97 -11.67 -6.23
CA SER A 74 -11.70 -11.48 -7.49
C SER A 74 -10.83 -10.81 -8.55
N LEU A 75 -11.21 -11.00 -9.82
CA LEU A 75 -10.54 -10.38 -10.96
C LEU A 75 -10.54 -8.85 -10.83
N GLU A 76 -11.65 -8.27 -10.41
CA GLU A 76 -11.83 -6.83 -10.24
C GLU A 76 -10.89 -6.28 -9.17
N ALA A 77 -10.76 -6.98 -8.04
CA ALA A 77 -9.84 -6.59 -6.97
C ALA A 77 -8.38 -6.66 -7.45
N HIS A 78 -8.02 -7.75 -8.14
CA HIS A 78 -6.66 -7.95 -8.66
C HIS A 78 -6.28 -6.89 -9.70
N GLN A 79 -7.19 -6.59 -10.63
CA GLN A 79 -7.00 -5.55 -11.63
C GLN A 79 -6.97 -4.14 -11.01
N ALA A 80 -7.82 -3.86 -10.01
CA ALA A 80 -7.82 -2.57 -9.32
C ALA A 80 -6.46 -2.25 -8.69
N LEU A 81 -5.79 -3.25 -8.10
CA LEU A 81 -4.45 -3.09 -7.54
C LEU A 81 -3.43 -2.79 -8.63
N ALA A 82 -3.44 -3.54 -9.75
CA ALA A 82 -2.53 -3.29 -10.86
C ALA A 82 -2.69 -1.88 -11.44
N VAL A 83 -3.95 -1.47 -11.70
CA VAL A 83 -4.26 -0.13 -12.20
C VAL A 83 -3.80 0.96 -11.23
N ALA A 84 -4.06 0.79 -9.93
CA ALA A 84 -3.64 1.77 -8.92
C ALA A 84 -2.12 1.91 -8.87
N MET A 85 -1.39 0.79 -8.82
CA MET A 85 0.06 0.80 -8.72
C MET A 85 0.73 1.34 -9.99
N ASN A 86 0.23 0.97 -11.17
CA ASN A 86 0.73 1.49 -12.44
C ASN A 86 0.51 3.01 -12.57
N ARG A 87 -0.61 3.55 -12.04
CA ARG A 87 -0.88 4.99 -12.03
C ARG A 87 0.09 5.79 -11.16
N VAL A 88 0.50 5.23 -10.01
CA VAL A 88 1.40 5.91 -9.07
C VAL A 88 2.87 5.56 -9.28
N GLY A 89 3.21 4.74 -10.29
CA GLY A 89 4.57 4.30 -10.57
C GLY A 89 5.12 3.27 -9.59
N GLY A 90 4.26 2.68 -8.75
CA GLY A 90 4.59 1.53 -7.92
C GLY A 90 4.50 0.22 -8.71
N LYS A 91 4.51 -0.92 -8.01
CA LYS A 91 4.44 -2.24 -8.65
C LYS A 91 3.36 -3.11 -8.02
N SER A 92 2.63 -3.87 -8.83
CA SER A 92 1.80 -4.98 -8.36
C SER A 92 2.39 -6.34 -8.76
N ASN A 93 1.99 -7.39 -8.04
CA ASN A 93 2.46 -8.76 -8.24
C ASN A 93 1.27 -9.66 -8.58
N THR A 94 1.45 -10.57 -9.55
CA THR A 94 0.39 -11.50 -9.98
C THR A 94 -0.07 -12.46 -8.88
N GLY A 95 0.80 -12.80 -7.93
CA GLY A 95 0.57 -13.96 -7.08
C GLY A 95 0.73 -15.28 -7.85
N GLU A 96 0.46 -16.38 -7.15
CA GLU A 96 0.69 -17.75 -7.61
C GLU A 96 -0.26 -18.20 -8.73
N GLY A 97 -1.48 -17.65 -8.77
CA GLY A 97 -2.52 -18.02 -9.73
C GLY A 97 -2.33 -17.44 -11.14
N GLY A 98 -1.17 -16.83 -11.42
CA GLY A 98 -0.88 -16.22 -12.70
C GLY A 98 -1.70 -14.94 -12.96
N GLU A 99 -1.89 -14.63 -14.23
CA GLU A 99 -2.59 -13.42 -14.68
C GLU A 99 -3.31 -13.72 -15.99
N ASP A 100 -4.52 -13.20 -16.13
CA ASP A 100 -5.32 -13.26 -17.36
C ASP A 100 -4.53 -12.71 -18.57
N GLU A 101 -4.52 -13.46 -19.66
CA GLU A 101 -3.70 -13.17 -20.84
C GLU A 101 -4.08 -11.86 -21.54
N ASP A 102 -5.35 -11.47 -21.49
CA ASP A 102 -5.82 -10.22 -22.10
C ASP A 102 -5.17 -8.98 -21.47
N ARG A 103 -4.68 -9.12 -20.22
CA ARG A 103 -3.99 -8.03 -19.51
C ARG A 103 -2.59 -7.78 -20.06
N TYR A 104 -1.98 -8.71 -20.81
CA TYR A 104 -0.67 -8.46 -21.42
C TYR A 104 -0.73 -7.39 -22.50
N LEU A 105 -1.89 -7.22 -23.13
CA LEU A 105 -2.16 -6.22 -24.16
C LEU A 105 -2.55 -4.85 -23.56
N ASP A 106 -2.91 -4.81 -22.27
CA ASP A 106 -3.29 -3.59 -21.56
C ASP A 106 -2.31 -3.31 -20.42
N ALA A 107 -1.34 -2.43 -20.69
CA ALA A 107 -0.32 -2.03 -19.74
C ALA A 107 -0.88 -1.44 -18.44
N ALA A 108 -2.09 -0.88 -18.43
CA ALA A 108 -2.69 -0.33 -17.23
C ALA A 108 -3.16 -1.43 -16.26
N ARG A 109 -3.68 -2.54 -16.79
CA ARG A 109 -4.19 -3.68 -16.00
C ARG A 109 -3.14 -4.74 -15.72
N ARG A 110 -2.00 -4.72 -16.41
CA ARG A 110 -0.92 -5.69 -16.25
C ARG A 110 -0.15 -5.48 -14.96
N SER A 111 0.15 -6.57 -14.24
CA SER A 111 1.02 -6.52 -13.08
C SER A 111 2.48 -6.38 -13.48
N ALA A 112 3.26 -5.58 -12.74
CA ALA A 112 4.67 -5.34 -13.06
C ALA A 112 5.58 -6.50 -12.65
N ILE A 113 5.18 -7.26 -11.62
CA ILE A 113 5.93 -8.41 -11.09
C ILE A 113 5.12 -9.68 -11.37
N LYS A 114 5.82 -10.74 -11.79
CA LYS A 114 5.29 -12.07 -12.06
C LYS A 114 5.90 -13.04 -11.06
N GLN A 115 5.07 -13.76 -10.32
CA GLN A 115 5.55 -14.79 -9.40
C GLN A 115 5.77 -16.12 -10.13
N VAL A 116 6.80 -16.84 -9.71
CA VAL A 116 7.04 -18.26 -10.00
C VAL A 116 7.10 -18.95 -8.63
N ALA A 117 6.26 -19.95 -8.42
CA ALA A 117 6.09 -20.65 -7.14
C ALA A 117 6.05 -22.16 -7.35
#